data_AF-A0A0H5SK38-F1
#
_entry.id   AF-A0A0H5SK38-F1
#
_cell.length_a   1.000
_cell.length_b   1.000
_cell.length_c   1.000
_cell.angle_alpha   90.00
_cell.angle_beta   90.00
_cell.angle_gamma   90.00
#
_symmetry.space_group_name_H-M   'P 1'
#
loop_
_entity.id
_entity.type
_entity.pdbx_description
1 polymer ?
#
loop_
_entity_poly.entity_id
_entity_poly.type
_entity_poly.pdbx_seq_one_letter_code
_entity_poly.pdbx_strand_id
1 'polypeptide(L)'
;MQEGNNGIIYSNVSGESRNSNNECDKLKSMTVSSHNERLGISRIRINNNKFKNCGWEIYKVDLKAAQDFNDFQIYLWQKMKRIADADIERQDNNIKNIFTYALRYSIPSVFYKIVFYNKGKGLQQVYLTDEEIERIMTDYNDFVKEKSCHVTDKFDHLTEHYSWKICEIDYYAATIFKNVSGLTYKEIMKNALRTYLNQISYIHAQEEIELEVKHIEEYLKEGEIYE
;
A
#
# COMPACT_ATOMS: atom_id res chain seq x y z
N MET A 1 -22.50 -5.84 40.37
CA MET A 1 -21.26 -6.63 40.55
C MET A 1 -20.90 -7.16 39.17
N GLN A 2 -20.07 -6.41 38.44
CA GLN A 2 -18.65 -6.71 38.13
C GLN A 2 -18.52 -8.04 37.35
N GLU A 3 -18.51 -7.96 36.02
CA GLU A 3 -17.32 -7.81 35.15
C GLU A 3 -16.50 -9.11 35.08
N GLY A 4 -16.75 -9.89 34.02
CA GLY A 4 -15.92 -11.01 33.59
C GLY A 4 -14.70 -10.49 32.85
N ASN A 5 -13.55 -10.69 33.48
CA ASN A 5 -12.28 -10.05 33.21
C ASN A 5 -11.62 -10.49 31.88
N ASN A 6 -11.10 -9.50 31.16
CA ASN A 6 -10.24 -9.64 29.98
C ASN A 6 -8.88 -10.21 30.39
N GLY A 7 -8.53 -11.39 29.90
CA GLY A 7 -7.20 -11.97 30.08
C GLY A 7 -6.20 -11.39 29.07
N ILE A 8 -5.51 -10.32 29.44
CA ILE A 8 -4.27 -9.88 28.79
C ILE A 8 -3.12 -10.72 29.37
N ILE A 9 -2.39 -11.45 28.52
CA ILE A 9 -1.12 -12.06 28.92
C ILE A 9 0.00 -11.10 28.54
N TYR A 10 0.47 -10.34 29.53
CA TYR A 10 1.81 -9.75 29.51
C TYR A 10 2.78 -10.78 30.10
N SER A 11 3.88 -11.03 29.41
CA SER A 11 5.07 -11.57 30.04
C SER A 11 6.25 -10.67 29.69
N ASN A 12 6.69 -9.89 30.69
CA ASN A 12 7.97 -9.21 30.74
C ASN A 12 8.78 -9.86 31.86
N VAL A 13 9.89 -10.52 31.54
CA VAL A 13 11.05 -10.75 32.44
C VAL A 13 12.26 -10.97 31.51
N SER A 14 13.00 -9.92 31.14
CA SER A 14 14.24 -9.41 31.76
C SER A 14 15.39 -10.43 31.90
N GLY A 15 16.42 -10.25 31.08
CA GLY A 15 17.76 -10.84 31.17
C GLY A 15 18.70 -10.03 30.27
N GLU A 16 19.85 -9.65 30.80
CA GLU A 16 20.71 -8.56 30.35
C GLU A 16 21.30 -8.69 28.93
N SER A 17 21.08 -7.68 28.09
CA SER A 17 21.93 -7.32 26.94
C SER A 17 21.62 -5.86 26.55
N ARG A 18 22.39 -4.93 27.12
CA ARG A 18 22.21 -3.47 27.01
C ARG A 18 22.95 -2.94 25.77
N ASN A 19 22.25 -2.79 24.64
CA ASN A 19 22.29 -1.63 23.71
C ASN A 19 21.71 -1.95 22.32
N SER A 20 21.78 -3.20 21.84
CA SER A 20 21.29 -3.58 20.49
C SER A 20 19.76 -3.61 20.37
N ASN A 21 19.05 -3.92 21.46
CA ASN A 21 17.58 -3.97 21.44
C ASN A 21 16.95 -2.58 21.24
N ASN A 22 17.55 -1.50 21.74
CA ASN A 22 16.95 -0.17 21.67
C ASN A 22 16.99 0.41 20.24
N GLU A 23 18.05 0.15 19.47
CA GLU A 23 18.12 0.53 18.06
C GLU A 23 17.26 -0.37 17.17
N CYS A 24 17.25 -1.68 17.42
CA CYS A 24 16.38 -2.61 16.69
C CYS A 24 14.90 -2.30 16.93
N ASP A 25 14.51 -1.97 18.16
CA ASP A 25 13.14 -1.59 18.52
C ASP A 25 12.78 -0.19 18.00
N LYS A 26 13.73 0.74 17.92
CA LYS A 26 13.53 2.05 17.28
C LYS A 26 13.38 1.93 15.76
N LEU A 27 14.19 1.10 15.10
CA LEU A 27 14.03 0.80 13.68
C LEU A 27 12.71 0.08 13.42
N LYS A 28 12.37 -0.93 14.24
CA LYS A 28 11.04 -1.57 14.20
C LYS A 28 9.93 -0.56 14.43
N SER A 29 10.01 0.38 15.39
CA SER A 29 8.94 1.37 15.58
C SER A 29 8.79 2.30 14.37
N MET A 30 9.90 2.66 13.70
CA MET A 30 9.88 3.36 12.40
C MET A 30 9.26 2.50 11.27
N THR A 31 9.26 1.17 11.41
CA THR A 31 8.70 0.21 10.44
C THR A 31 7.27 -0.26 10.78
N VAL A 32 6.87 -0.27 12.06
CA VAL A 32 5.78 -1.10 12.60
C VAL A 32 4.60 -0.28 13.16
N SER A 33 4.83 0.89 13.77
CA SER A 33 3.73 1.56 14.51
C SER A 33 2.63 2.10 13.60
N SER A 34 2.95 2.53 12.37
CA SER A 34 1.92 2.93 11.39
C SER A 34 1.46 1.79 10.48
N HIS A 35 2.35 0.84 10.18
CA HIS A 35 2.15 -0.19 9.14
C HIS A 35 1.38 -1.42 9.63
N ASN A 36 1.55 -1.85 10.88
CA ASN A 36 0.95 -3.09 11.41
C ASN A 36 -0.25 -2.87 12.34
N GLU A 37 -0.33 -1.74 13.05
CA GLU A 37 -1.42 -1.49 14.01
C GLU A 37 -2.81 -1.42 13.35
N ARG A 38 -2.88 -1.02 12.06
CA ARG A 38 -4.15 -0.92 11.32
C ARG A 38 -4.45 -2.12 10.42
N LEU A 39 -3.58 -3.12 10.34
CA LEU A 39 -3.83 -4.36 9.60
C LEU A 39 -4.79 -5.31 10.34
N GLY A 40 -5.83 -4.79 11.00
CA GLY A 40 -6.97 -5.59 11.47
C GLY A 40 -7.72 -6.28 10.32
N ILE A 41 -7.50 -5.84 9.07
CA ILE A 41 -8.04 -6.41 7.83
C ILE A 41 -7.18 -7.61 7.33
N SER A 42 -5.98 -7.83 7.88
CA SER A 42 -5.10 -8.98 7.52
C SER A 42 -5.65 -10.36 7.92
N ARG A 43 -6.83 -10.44 8.54
CA ARG A 43 -7.47 -11.72 8.92
C ARG A 43 -8.38 -12.31 7.84
N ILE A 44 -8.40 -11.78 6.62
CA ILE A 44 -8.99 -12.52 5.50
C ILE A 44 -7.95 -13.53 5.00
N ARG A 45 -8.06 -14.78 5.50
CA ARG A 45 -7.24 -15.89 5.03
C ARG A 45 -7.67 -16.27 3.61
N ILE A 46 -7.05 -15.64 2.61
CA ILE A 46 -7.29 -15.97 1.20
C ILE A 46 -6.59 -17.29 0.89
N ASN A 47 -7.32 -18.41 1.00
CA ASN A 47 -6.84 -19.73 0.60
C ASN A 47 -6.90 -19.95 -0.94
N ASN A 48 -7.05 -18.89 -1.74
CA ASN A 48 -7.26 -19.00 -3.18
C ASN A 48 -5.94 -18.77 -3.93
N ASN A 49 -5.36 -19.85 -4.46
CA ASN A 49 -4.08 -19.83 -5.20
C ASN A 49 -4.21 -19.40 -6.67
N LYS A 50 -5.35 -18.82 -7.05
CA LYS A 50 -5.59 -18.34 -8.42
C LYS A 50 -5.11 -16.90 -8.54
N PHE A 51 -4.25 -16.67 -9.53
CA PHE A 51 -3.69 -15.37 -9.83
C PHE A 51 -4.19 -14.87 -11.18
N LYS A 52 -4.37 -13.56 -11.29
CA LYS A 52 -4.64 -12.87 -12.55
C LYS A 52 -3.51 -11.90 -12.85
N ASN A 53 -3.20 -11.76 -14.13
CA ASN A 53 -2.38 -10.64 -14.59
C ASN A 53 -3.23 -9.37 -14.54
N CYS A 54 -2.70 -8.32 -13.94
CA CYS A 54 -3.20 -6.97 -14.07
C CYS A 54 -2.12 -6.10 -14.70
N GLY A 55 -2.56 -5.13 -15.49
CA GLY A 55 -1.73 -4.10 -16.10
C GLY A 55 -2.49 -2.79 -15.98
N TRP A 56 -2.11 -1.98 -15.01
CA TRP A 56 -2.80 -0.73 -14.68
C TRP A 56 -1.85 0.44 -14.90
N GLU A 57 -2.39 1.57 -15.35
CA GLU A 57 -1.65 2.82 -15.30
C GLU A 57 -1.50 3.26 -13.85
N ILE A 58 -0.30 3.71 -13.50
CA ILE A 58 0.05 4.24 -12.18
C ILE A 58 0.76 5.58 -12.40
N TYR A 59 0.54 6.57 -11.54
CA TYR A 59 1.29 7.81 -11.61
C TYR A 59 2.76 7.57 -11.27
N LYS A 60 3.68 8.20 -12.00
CA LYS A 60 5.12 8.01 -11.78
C LYS A 60 5.52 8.29 -10.33
N VAL A 61 4.95 9.33 -9.72
CA VAL A 61 5.20 9.68 -8.30
C VAL A 61 4.83 8.53 -7.37
N ASP A 62 3.66 7.91 -7.56
CA ASP A 62 3.19 6.83 -6.69
C ASP A 62 4.00 5.54 -6.90
N LEU A 63 4.40 5.23 -8.15
CA LEU A 63 5.29 4.11 -8.45
C LEU A 63 6.66 4.30 -7.81
N LYS A 64 7.24 5.49 -7.94
CA LYS A 64 8.55 5.83 -7.37
C LYS A 64 8.52 5.81 -5.84
N ALA A 65 7.48 6.37 -5.22
CA ALA A 65 7.31 6.28 -3.76
C ALA A 65 7.26 4.83 -3.26
N ALA A 66 6.63 3.92 -4.02
CA ALA A 66 6.62 2.50 -3.68
C ALA A 66 7.97 1.82 -3.87
N GLN A 67 8.76 2.22 -4.86
CA GLN A 67 10.15 1.76 -5.05
C GLN A 67 11.04 2.22 -3.90
N ASP A 68 10.99 3.51 -3.55
CA ASP A 68 11.77 4.07 -2.45
C ASP A 68 11.42 3.42 -1.12
N PHE A 69 10.12 3.19 -0.89
CA PHE A 69 9.67 2.44 0.29
C PHE A 69 10.23 1.01 0.30
N ASN A 70 10.18 0.30 -0.83
CA ASN A 70 10.73 -1.04 -0.96
C ASN A 70 12.24 -1.08 -0.66
N ASP A 71 12.99 -0.13 -1.19
CA ASP A 71 14.44 -0.02 -0.99
C ASP A 71 14.79 0.30 0.46
N PHE A 72 13.99 1.16 1.10
CA PHE A 72 14.10 1.42 2.53
C PHE A 72 13.83 0.16 3.37
N GLN A 73 12.80 -0.63 3.04
CA GLN A 73 12.52 -1.91 3.71
C GLN A 73 13.69 -2.89 3.56
N ILE A 74 14.31 -2.97 2.37
CA ILE A 74 15.49 -3.81 2.12
C ILE A 74 16.67 -3.34 2.98
N TYR A 75 16.93 -2.04 3.00
CA TYR A 75 18.00 -1.45 3.81
C TYR A 75 17.81 -1.76 5.30
N LEU A 76 16.59 -1.59 5.81
CA LEU A 76 16.27 -1.90 7.21
C LEU A 76 16.51 -3.37 7.53
N TRP A 77 16.02 -4.29 6.69
CA TRP A 77 16.25 -5.72 6.88
C TRP A 77 17.75 -6.06 6.93
N GLN A 78 18.54 -5.48 6.02
CA GLN A 78 20.00 -5.67 6.02
C GLN A 78 20.65 -5.12 7.30
N LYS A 79 20.19 -3.96 7.79
CA LYS A 79 20.69 -3.38 9.05
C LYS A 79 20.34 -4.24 10.25
N MET A 80 19.10 -4.75 10.33
CA MET A 80 18.68 -5.66 11.41
C MET A 80 19.49 -6.95 11.39
N LYS A 81 19.74 -7.53 10.21
CA LYS A 81 20.61 -8.70 10.04
C LYS A 81 22.02 -8.46 10.60
N ARG A 82 22.60 -7.30 10.30
CA ARG A 82 23.92 -6.91 10.82
C ARG A 82 23.93 -6.70 12.33
N ILE A 83 22.91 -6.05 12.89
CA ILE A 83 22.82 -5.78 14.34
C ILE A 83 22.60 -7.07 15.14
N ALA A 84 21.78 -7.98 14.62
CA ALA A 84 21.46 -9.24 15.27
C ALA A 84 22.57 -10.29 15.12
N ASP A 85 23.55 -10.05 14.24
CA ASP A 85 24.59 -11.02 13.85
C ASP A 85 24.03 -12.43 13.54
N ALA A 86 22.89 -12.45 12.86
CA ALA A 86 22.14 -13.67 12.57
C ALA A 86 21.47 -13.58 11.20
N ASP A 87 21.34 -14.72 10.52
CA ASP A 87 20.57 -14.83 9.29
C ASP A 87 19.08 -14.68 9.57
N ILE A 88 18.55 -13.47 9.36
CA ILE A 88 17.12 -13.19 9.43
C ILE A 88 16.51 -13.48 8.06
N GLU A 89 15.53 -14.38 8.01
CA GLU A 89 14.76 -14.62 6.78
C GLU A 89 14.16 -13.30 6.28
N ARG A 90 14.42 -13.00 5.01
CA ARG A 90 13.78 -11.88 4.33
C ARG A 90 12.34 -12.31 4.02
N GLN A 91 11.37 -11.59 4.57
CA GLN A 91 10.03 -11.64 4.01
C GLN A 91 10.11 -11.12 2.57
N ASP A 92 9.54 -11.88 1.63
CA ASP A 92 9.55 -11.59 0.20
C ASP A 92 8.73 -10.31 -0.09
N ASN A 93 9.21 -9.15 0.32
CA ASN A 93 8.55 -7.87 0.16
C ASN A 93 9.08 -7.27 -1.14
N ASN A 94 8.46 -7.65 -2.24
CA ASN A 94 8.64 -7.05 -3.56
C ASN A 94 7.61 -5.92 -3.72
N ILE A 95 7.84 -4.95 -4.61
CA ILE A 95 6.90 -3.86 -4.93
C ILE A 95 5.48 -4.36 -5.25
N LYS A 96 5.36 -5.56 -5.83
CA LYS A 96 4.07 -6.24 -6.08
C LYS A 96 3.27 -6.51 -4.80
N ASN A 97 3.95 -6.82 -3.70
CA ASN A 97 3.31 -7.03 -2.40
C ASN A 97 2.89 -5.70 -1.78
N ILE A 98 3.68 -4.63 -1.95
CA ILE A 98 3.28 -3.27 -1.56
C ILE A 98 1.97 -2.89 -2.25
N PHE A 99 1.86 -3.10 -3.56
CA PHE A 99 0.63 -2.80 -4.31
C PHE A 99 -0.56 -3.61 -3.82
N THR A 100 -0.34 -4.90 -3.56
CA THR A 100 -1.39 -5.79 -3.05
C THR A 100 -1.86 -5.39 -1.66
N TYR A 101 -0.94 -5.04 -0.76
CA TYR A 101 -1.29 -4.59 0.59
C TYR A 101 -1.97 -3.23 0.59
N ALA A 102 -1.50 -2.28 -0.23
CA ALA A 102 -2.15 -0.99 -0.41
C ALA A 102 -3.61 -1.14 -0.88
N LEU A 103 -3.85 -2.01 -1.87
CA LEU A 103 -5.20 -2.29 -2.36
C LEU A 103 -6.10 -2.90 -1.28
N ARG A 104 -5.59 -3.86 -0.51
CA ARG A 104 -6.35 -4.47 0.60
C ARG A 104 -6.61 -3.51 1.75
N TYR A 105 -5.71 -2.56 1.95
CA TYR A 105 -5.84 -1.53 2.96
C TYR A 105 -6.90 -0.48 2.58
N SER A 106 -6.96 -0.12 1.30
CA SER A 106 -7.81 0.98 0.83
C SER A 106 -9.19 0.55 0.36
N ILE A 107 -9.32 -0.59 -0.32
CA ILE A 107 -10.61 -1.04 -0.86
C ILE A 107 -11.53 -1.48 0.30
N PRO A 108 -12.77 -0.95 0.41
CA PRO A 108 -13.69 -1.32 1.47
C PRO A 108 -13.94 -2.83 1.56
N SER A 109 -13.92 -3.37 2.78
CA SER A 109 -14.02 -4.81 3.04
C SER A 109 -15.29 -5.46 2.49
N VAL A 110 -16.37 -4.70 2.29
CA VAL A 110 -17.62 -5.15 1.68
C VAL A 110 -17.40 -5.73 0.28
N PHE A 111 -16.50 -5.14 -0.53
CA PHE A 111 -16.23 -5.63 -1.87
C PHE A 111 -15.53 -6.99 -1.86
N TYR A 112 -14.62 -7.21 -0.92
CA TYR A 112 -14.03 -8.53 -0.69
C TYR A 112 -15.09 -9.55 -0.28
N LYS A 113 -16.00 -9.19 0.66
CA LYS A 113 -17.11 -10.05 1.07
C LYS A 113 -17.98 -10.46 -0.11
N ILE A 114 -18.34 -9.52 -0.99
CA ILE A 114 -19.11 -9.80 -2.21
C ILE A 114 -18.40 -10.84 -3.08
N VAL A 115 -17.08 -10.69 -3.30
CA VAL A 115 -16.29 -11.66 -4.07
C VAL A 115 -16.31 -13.06 -3.41
N PHE A 116 -16.22 -13.13 -2.08
CA PHE A 116 -16.27 -14.41 -1.37
C PHE A 116 -17.64 -15.08 -1.47
N TYR A 117 -18.73 -14.34 -1.27
CA TYR A 117 -20.10 -14.88 -1.33
C TYR A 117 -20.51 -15.31 -2.73
N ASN A 118 -19.97 -14.67 -3.78
CA ASN A 118 -20.26 -14.97 -5.18
C ASN A 118 -19.27 -15.95 -5.83
N LYS A 119 -18.44 -16.65 -5.05
CA LYS A 119 -17.47 -17.61 -5.58
C LYS A 119 -18.17 -18.70 -6.40
N GLY A 120 -18.01 -18.66 -7.73
CA GLY A 120 -18.63 -19.59 -8.68
C GLY A 120 -19.89 -19.08 -9.40
N LYS A 121 -20.43 -17.90 -9.03
CA LYS A 121 -21.64 -17.31 -9.65
C LYS A 121 -21.36 -16.20 -10.67
N GLY A 122 -20.08 -15.86 -10.89
CA GLY A 122 -19.65 -14.78 -11.79
C GLY A 122 -19.68 -13.39 -11.12
N LEU A 123 -18.99 -12.43 -11.73
CA LEU A 123 -18.81 -11.05 -11.26
C LEU A 123 -20.09 -10.18 -11.25
N GLN A 124 -21.21 -10.69 -11.81
CA GLN A 124 -22.30 -9.86 -12.31
C GLN A 124 -23.42 -9.56 -11.31
N GLN A 125 -23.30 -9.95 -10.04
CA GLN A 125 -24.35 -9.73 -9.05
C GLN A 125 -23.79 -9.02 -7.80
N VAL A 126 -23.58 -7.72 -7.95
CA VAL A 126 -23.40 -6.80 -6.83
C VAL A 126 -24.80 -6.37 -6.40
N TYR A 127 -25.28 -6.92 -5.28
CA TYR A 127 -26.54 -6.49 -4.68
C TYR A 127 -26.22 -5.47 -3.59
N LEU A 128 -26.05 -4.21 -3.98
CA LEU A 128 -25.99 -3.07 -3.07
C LEU A 128 -27.11 -2.11 -3.44
N THR A 129 -27.85 -1.60 -2.46
CA THR A 129 -28.83 -0.53 -2.70
C THR A 129 -28.10 0.80 -2.91
N ASP A 130 -28.79 1.79 -3.48
CA ASP A 130 -28.22 3.13 -3.68
C ASP A 130 -27.80 3.76 -2.34
N GLU A 131 -28.58 3.56 -1.26
CA GLU A 131 -28.22 4.07 0.07
C GLU A 131 -26.98 3.37 0.65
N GLU A 132 -26.81 2.07 0.38
CA GLU A 132 -25.60 1.35 0.79
C GLU A 132 -24.37 1.86 0.06
N ILE A 133 -24.49 2.11 -1.25
CA ILE A 133 -23.42 2.67 -2.07
C ILE A 133 -23.02 4.05 -1.57
N GLU A 134 -23.99 4.94 -1.33
CA GLU A 134 -23.74 6.30 -0.85
C GLU A 134 -22.99 6.29 0.49
N ARG A 135 -23.41 5.44 1.43
CA ARG A 135 -22.73 5.29 2.72
C ARG A 135 -21.30 4.77 2.54
N ILE A 136 -21.09 3.71 1.76
CA ILE A 136 -19.76 3.13 1.52
C ILE A 136 -18.82 4.17 0.90
N MET A 137 -19.32 4.94 -0.07
CA MET A 137 -18.51 5.96 -0.75
C MET A 137 -18.20 7.16 0.14
N THR A 138 -19.14 7.56 1.00
CA THR A 138 -18.88 8.60 2.01
C THR A 138 -17.78 8.17 2.97
N ASP A 139 -17.89 6.97 3.55
CA ASP A 139 -16.89 6.42 4.46
C ASP A 139 -15.51 6.29 3.79
N TYR A 140 -15.49 5.86 2.52
CA TYR A 140 -14.25 5.75 1.74
C TYR A 140 -13.60 7.11 1.49
N ASN A 141 -14.39 8.11 1.10
CA ASN A 141 -13.89 9.45 0.80
C ASN A 141 -13.34 10.12 2.06
N ASP A 142 -14.02 9.98 3.19
CA ASP A 142 -13.55 10.48 4.48
C ASP A 142 -12.24 9.78 4.89
N PHE A 143 -12.17 8.46 4.72
CA PHE A 143 -10.94 7.70 4.95
C PHE A 143 -9.77 8.18 4.09
N VAL A 144 -9.96 8.33 2.78
CA VAL A 144 -8.91 8.81 1.86
C VAL A 144 -8.48 10.22 2.25
N LYS A 145 -9.44 11.12 2.53
CA LYS A 145 -9.15 12.49 2.94
C LYS A 145 -8.34 12.57 4.23
N GLU A 146 -8.62 11.69 5.19
CA GLU A 146 -7.95 11.69 6.49
C GLU A 146 -6.56 11.03 6.43
N LYS A 147 -6.40 9.97 5.63
CA LYS A 147 -5.21 9.12 5.67
C LYS A 147 -4.24 9.32 4.52
N SER A 148 -4.68 9.85 3.39
CA SER A 148 -3.82 10.01 2.22
C SER A 148 -2.72 11.03 2.49
N CYS A 149 -1.49 10.72 2.09
CA CYS A 149 -0.40 11.66 2.02
C CYS A 149 -0.80 12.89 1.18
N HIS A 150 -0.48 14.08 1.68
CA HIS A 150 -0.73 15.34 0.99
C HIS A 150 0.47 15.66 0.11
N VAL A 151 0.33 15.42 -1.19
CA VAL A 151 1.39 15.54 -2.18
C VAL A 151 0.85 16.29 -3.39
N THR A 152 1.70 17.03 -4.10
CA THR A 152 1.23 17.79 -5.28
C THR A 152 0.75 16.87 -6.42
N ASP A 153 -0.31 17.28 -7.10
CA ASP A 153 -0.82 16.64 -8.32
C ASP A 153 -0.17 17.23 -9.60
N LYS A 154 0.85 18.10 -9.47
CA LYS A 154 1.56 18.72 -10.61
C LYS A 154 2.04 17.69 -11.65
N PHE A 155 2.46 16.52 -11.18
CA PHE A 155 3.04 15.47 -12.02
C PHE A 155 2.04 14.36 -12.37
N ASP A 156 0.72 14.55 -12.14
CA ASP A 156 -0.30 13.52 -12.42
C ASP A 156 -0.43 13.21 -13.93
N HIS A 157 0.08 14.08 -14.82
CA HIS A 157 0.17 13.78 -16.25
C HIS A 157 1.25 12.72 -16.57
N LEU A 158 2.23 12.51 -15.68
CA LEU A 158 3.26 11.50 -15.82
C LEU A 158 2.76 10.17 -15.27
N THR A 159 2.56 9.22 -16.17
CA THR A 159 2.04 7.88 -15.83
C THR A 159 2.89 6.80 -16.47
N GLU A 160 2.85 5.61 -15.89
CA GLU A 160 3.52 4.42 -16.40
C GLU A 160 2.56 3.23 -16.33
N HIS A 161 2.63 2.36 -17.33
CA HIS A 161 1.89 1.12 -17.32
C HIS A 161 2.67 0.05 -16.55
N TYR A 162 2.13 -0.41 -15.42
CA TYR A 162 2.78 -1.42 -14.60
C TYR A 162 1.96 -2.71 -14.58
N SER A 163 2.62 -3.83 -14.90
CA SER A 163 2.01 -5.16 -14.98
C SER A 163 2.52 -6.11 -13.91
N TRP A 164 1.60 -6.77 -13.19
CA TRP A 164 1.95 -7.79 -12.19
C TRP A 164 0.86 -8.86 -12.05
N LYS A 165 1.17 -9.91 -11.29
CA LYS A 165 0.20 -10.93 -10.90
C LYS A 165 -0.37 -10.59 -9.53
N ILE A 166 -1.69 -10.54 -9.44
CA ILE A 166 -2.43 -10.31 -8.19
C ILE A 166 -3.39 -11.47 -7.94
N CYS A 167 -3.73 -11.75 -6.68
CA CYS A 167 -4.73 -12.76 -6.38
C CYS A 167 -6.06 -12.40 -7.04
N GLU A 168 -6.74 -13.41 -7.57
CA GLU A 168 -8.01 -13.23 -8.28
C GLU A 168 -9.07 -12.52 -7.42
N ILE A 169 -9.03 -12.72 -6.10
CA ILE A 169 -9.95 -12.07 -5.16
C ILE A 169 -9.71 -10.56 -5.11
N ASP A 170 -8.46 -10.13 -5.00
CA ASP A 170 -8.12 -8.70 -4.96
C ASP A 170 -8.46 -8.03 -6.30
N TYR A 171 -8.17 -8.72 -7.41
CA TYR A 171 -8.54 -8.24 -8.74
C TYR A 171 -10.05 -7.99 -8.86
N TYR A 172 -10.87 -8.96 -8.44
CA TYR A 172 -12.32 -8.81 -8.51
C TYR A 172 -12.87 -7.79 -7.53
N ALA A 173 -12.31 -7.70 -6.33
CA ALA A 173 -12.71 -6.68 -5.36
C ALA A 173 -12.44 -5.27 -5.92
N ALA A 174 -11.25 -5.06 -6.50
CA ALA A 174 -10.92 -3.81 -7.19
C ALA A 174 -11.84 -3.54 -8.39
N THR A 175 -12.16 -4.58 -9.17
CA THR A 175 -13.07 -4.45 -10.33
C THR A 175 -14.47 -4.02 -9.91
N ILE A 176 -15.03 -4.65 -8.87
CA ILE A 176 -16.35 -4.29 -8.35
C ILE A 176 -16.32 -2.88 -7.78
N PHE A 177 -15.30 -2.57 -6.96
CA PHE A 177 -15.16 -1.25 -6.37
C PHE A 177 -15.05 -0.15 -7.43
N LYS A 178 -14.26 -0.37 -8.48
CA LYS A 178 -14.16 0.51 -9.65
C LYS A 178 -15.53 0.79 -10.27
N ASN A 179 -16.33 -0.26 -10.47
CA ASN A 179 -17.66 -0.12 -11.08
C ASN A 179 -18.65 0.63 -10.18
N VAL A 180 -18.55 0.48 -8.86
CA VAL A 180 -19.44 1.13 -7.89
C VAL A 180 -19.02 2.58 -7.62
N SER A 181 -17.72 2.84 -7.50
CA SER A 181 -17.17 4.16 -7.16
C SER A 181 -17.07 5.11 -8.36
N GLY A 182 -17.05 4.59 -9.58
CA GLY A 182 -16.76 5.38 -10.78
C GLY A 182 -15.28 5.73 -10.97
N LEU A 183 -14.41 5.37 -10.01
CA LEU A 183 -12.96 5.60 -10.11
C LEU A 183 -12.33 4.68 -11.17
N THR A 184 -11.24 5.13 -11.76
CA THR A 184 -10.36 4.29 -12.59
C THR A 184 -9.41 3.45 -11.73
N TYR A 185 -8.81 2.40 -12.30
CA TYR A 185 -7.78 1.64 -11.57
C TYR A 185 -6.57 2.50 -11.18
N LYS A 186 -6.25 3.51 -12.00
CA LYS A 186 -5.20 4.47 -11.74
C LYS A 186 -5.49 5.30 -10.49
N GLU A 187 -6.71 5.82 -10.36
CA GLU A 187 -7.14 6.59 -9.18
C GLU A 187 -7.26 5.71 -7.93
N ILE A 188 -7.74 4.48 -8.08
CA ILE A 188 -7.77 3.50 -6.97
C ILE A 188 -6.35 3.24 -6.45
N MET A 189 -5.37 3.04 -7.35
CA MET A 189 -3.97 2.84 -6.97
C MET A 189 -3.36 4.08 -6.33
N LYS A 190 -3.64 5.28 -6.86
CA LYS A 190 -3.23 6.57 -6.27
C LYS A 190 -3.69 6.66 -4.83
N ASN A 191 -4.99 6.51 -4.59
CA ASN A 191 -5.57 6.59 -3.25
C ASN A 191 -5.01 5.50 -2.33
N ALA A 192 -4.87 4.28 -2.85
CA ALA A 192 -4.34 3.15 -2.09
C ALA A 192 -2.90 3.38 -1.65
N LEU A 193 -2.01 3.74 -2.58
CA LEU A 193 -0.61 3.96 -2.28
C LEU A 193 -0.41 5.20 -1.40
N ARG A 194 -1.13 6.29 -1.64
CA ARG A 194 -0.97 7.52 -0.86
C ARG A 194 -1.48 7.36 0.58
N THR A 195 -2.43 6.45 0.80
CA THR A 195 -2.95 6.10 2.12
C THR A 195 -2.10 5.04 2.82
N TYR A 196 -1.45 4.14 2.06
CA TYR A 196 -0.65 3.04 2.61
C TYR A 196 0.81 3.43 2.90
N LEU A 197 1.43 4.22 2.03
CA LEU A 197 2.83 4.62 2.15
C LEU A 197 2.98 5.88 3.02
N ASN A 198 4.20 6.14 3.48
CA ASN A 198 4.49 7.31 4.32
C ASN A 198 4.81 8.57 3.48
N GLN A 199 4.59 9.74 4.07
CA GLN A 199 4.81 11.04 3.44
C GLN A 199 6.27 11.24 2.98
N ILE A 200 7.25 10.72 3.73
CA ILE A 200 8.69 10.88 3.40
C ILE A 200 8.99 10.25 2.03
N SER A 201 8.45 9.05 1.77
CA SER A 201 8.64 8.35 0.50
C SER A 201 8.08 9.15 -0.67
N TYR A 202 6.97 9.85 -0.45
CA TYR A 202 6.38 10.72 -1.46
C TYR A 202 7.17 12.00 -1.72
N ILE A 203 7.67 12.65 -0.66
CA ILE A 203 8.48 13.86 -0.81
C ILE A 203 9.71 13.54 -1.66
N HIS A 204 10.42 12.46 -1.31
CA HIS A 204 11.59 12.02 -2.06
C HIS A 204 11.25 11.67 -3.51
N ALA A 205 10.17 10.93 -3.75
CA ALA A 205 9.71 10.62 -5.10
C ALA A 205 9.39 11.87 -5.94
N GLN A 206 8.82 12.91 -5.34
CA GLN A 206 8.54 14.17 -6.03
C GLN A 206 9.82 14.93 -6.37
N GLU A 207 10.78 14.98 -5.45
CA GLU A 207 12.09 15.60 -5.67
C GLU A 207 12.83 14.94 -6.84
N GLU A 208 12.86 13.60 -6.88
CA GLU A 208 13.50 12.86 -7.97
C GLU A 208 12.83 13.11 -9.34
N ILE A 209 11.49 13.11 -9.39
CA ILE A 209 10.75 13.38 -10.64
C ILE A 209 10.96 14.82 -11.09
N GLU A 210 11.00 15.79 -10.15
CA GLU A 210 11.28 17.17 -10.50
C GLU A 210 12.68 17.33 -11.11
N LEU A 211 13.67 16.62 -10.56
CA LEU A 211 15.03 16.59 -11.11
C LEU A 211 15.07 15.93 -12.50
N GLU A 212 14.37 14.81 -12.70
CA GLU A 212 14.27 14.13 -14.01
C GLU A 212 13.68 15.07 -15.08
N VAL A 213 12.60 15.79 -14.75
CA VAL A 213 11.96 16.72 -15.69
C VAL A 213 12.89 17.90 -16.02
N LYS A 214 13.52 18.51 -15.01
CA LYS A 214 14.50 19.61 -15.24
C LYS A 214 15.64 19.16 -16.14
N HIS A 215 16.17 17.97 -15.91
CA HIS A 215 17.24 17.41 -16.72
C HIS A 215 16.83 17.23 -18.18
N ILE A 216 15.63 16.70 -18.43
CA ILE A 216 15.10 16.55 -19.80
C ILE A 216 14.96 17.92 -20.47
N GLU A 217 14.43 18.93 -19.77
CA GLU A 217 14.28 20.28 -20.31
C GLU A 217 15.63 20.94 -20.65
N GLU A 218 16.66 20.73 -19.82
CA GLU A 218 18.01 21.22 -20.06
C GLU A 218 18.63 20.55 -21.30
N TYR A 219 18.53 19.22 -21.41
CA TYR A 219 19.04 18.48 -22.57
C TYR A 219 18.37 18.89 -23.88
N LEU A 220 17.06 19.12 -23.87
CA LEU A 220 16.33 19.58 -25.06
C LEU A 220 16.77 20.99 -25.47
N LYS A 221 16.97 21.90 -24.51
CA LYS A 221 17.48 23.26 -24.78
C LYS A 221 18.91 23.25 -25.32
N GLU A 222 19.78 22.36 -24.82
CA GLU A 222 21.12 22.21 -25.37
C GLU A 222 21.07 21.69 -26.81
N GLY A 223 20.20 20.72 -27.12
CA GLY A 223 20.00 20.22 -28.48
C GLY A 223 19.57 21.30 -29.49
N GLU A 224 18.68 22.20 -29.09
CA GLU A 224 18.22 23.33 -29.92
C GLU A 224 19.30 24.42 -30.16
N ILE A 225 20.35 24.49 -29.33
CA ILE A 225 21.45 25.44 -29.50
C ILE A 225 22.47 24.95 -30.54
N TYR A 226 22.48 23.65 -30.86
CA TYR A 226 23.44 23.03 -31.78
C TYR A 226 22.84 22.65 -33.16
N GLU A 227 21.58 23.03 -33.45
CA GLU A 227 20.96 22.95 -34.79
C GLU A 227 20.91 24.31 -35.49
#